data_AF-A0A059VQ04-F1
#
_entry.id   AF-A0A059VQ04-F1
#
_cell.length_a   1.000
_cell.length_b   1.000
_cell.length_c   1.000
_cell.angle_alpha   90.00
_cell.angle_beta   90.00
_cell.angle_gamma   90.00
#
_symmetry.space_group_name_H-M   'P 1'
#
loop_
_entity.id
_entity.type
_entity.pdbx_description
1 polymer ?
#
loop_
_entity_poly.entity_id
_entity_poly.type
_entity_poly.pdbx_seq_one_letter_code
_entity_poly.pdbx_strand_id
1 'polypeptide(L)'
;WLMFDWNTPKQGGRRSSWVRGWTVWTYFRDYFPIRLIKTHNLLPSRNYIFGYHPHGIFCFGAFCNFGTEATGFSKKFPGIKPSLATLAGNFRFPILRDYLMSGGICP
;
A
#
# COMPACT_ATOMS: atom_id res chain seq x y z
N TRP A 1 21.05 -9.85 -1.09
CA TRP A 1 20.32 -9.12 -0.03
C TRP A 1 19.35 -10.03 0.71
N LEU A 2 18.53 -10.81 0.00
CA LEU A 2 17.41 -11.62 0.54
C LEU A 2 17.68 -12.35 1.87
N MET A 3 18.85 -12.98 2.03
CA MET A 3 19.22 -13.66 3.27
C MET A 3 19.54 -12.70 4.42
N PHE A 4 20.26 -11.61 4.12
CA PHE A 4 20.65 -10.60 5.11
C PHE A 4 19.45 -9.76 5.59
N ASP A 5 18.45 -9.57 4.73
CA ASP A 5 17.31 -8.69 5.00
C ASP A 5 15.99 -9.47 5.09
N TRP A 6 16.05 -10.77 5.36
CA TRP A 6 14.89 -11.68 5.32
C TRP A 6 13.67 -11.16 6.10
N ASN A 7 13.90 -10.56 7.28
CA ASN A 7 12.85 -10.05 8.16
C ASN A 7 12.34 -8.64 7.82
N THR A 8 12.95 -7.92 6.87
CA THR A 8 12.57 -6.54 6.52
C THR A 8 11.07 -6.35 6.18
N PRO A 9 10.37 -7.27 5.49
CA PRO A 9 8.95 -7.11 5.21
C PRO A 9 8.08 -7.03 6.47
N LYS A 10 8.48 -7.71 7.55
CA LYS A 10 7.76 -7.73 8.83
C LYS A 10 8.03 -6.48 9.69
N GLN A 11 9.02 -5.67 9.33
CA GLN A 11 9.45 -4.48 10.07
C GLN A 11 9.03 -3.18 9.37
N GLY A 12 8.05 -3.24 8.47
CA GLY A 12 7.54 -2.08 7.73
C GLY A 12 8.16 -1.87 6.34
N GLY A 13 9.00 -2.81 5.89
CA GLY A 13 9.49 -2.88 4.52
C GLY A 13 10.39 -1.73 4.08
N ARG A 14 10.42 -1.47 2.77
CA ARG A 14 11.22 -0.44 2.09
C ARG A 14 10.33 0.50 1.27
N ARG A 15 9.40 1.16 1.95
CA ARG A 15 8.44 2.05 1.28
C ARG A 15 9.17 3.15 0.50
N SER A 16 8.84 3.31 -0.77
CA SER A 16 9.44 4.30 -1.67
C SER A 16 8.39 5.31 -2.12
N SER A 17 8.56 6.58 -1.74
CA SER A 17 7.68 7.66 -2.23
C SER A 17 7.72 7.80 -3.75
N TRP A 18 8.87 7.50 -4.37
CA TRP A 18 9.03 7.56 -5.82
C TRP A 18 8.19 6.50 -6.55
N VAL A 19 8.30 5.22 -6.15
CA VAL A 19 7.49 4.15 -6.76
C VAL A 19 6.00 4.40 -6.56
N ARG A 20 5.61 4.81 -5.35
CA ARG A 20 4.20 5.09 -5.02
C ARG A 20 3.61 6.28 -5.78
N GLY A 21 4.47 7.17 -6.27
CA GLY A 21 4.10 8.38 -7.01
C GLY A 21 4.16 8.25 -8.53
N TRP A 22 4.44 7.07 -9.10
CA TRP A 22 4.48 6.89 -10.55
C TRP A 22 3.14 7.23 -11.22
N THR A 23 3.21 7.92 -12.37
CA THR A 23 2.04 8.31 -13.17
C THR A 23 1.21 7.11 -13.65
N VAL A 24 1.84 5.93 -13.80
CA VAL A 24 1.11 4.68 -14.13
C VAL A 24 -0.01 4.39 -13.14
N TRP A 25 0.13 4.77 -11.86
CA TRP A 25 -0.92 4.58 -10.86
C TRP A 25 -2.13 5.50 -11.09
N THR A 26 -1.93 6.67 -11.68
CA THR A 26 -3.03 7.56 -12.07
C THR A 26 -3.83 6.93 -13.21
N TYR A 27 -3.17 6.42 -14.25
CA TYR A 27 -3.85 5.68 -15.33
C TYR A 27 -4.55 4.43 -14.82
N PHE A 28 -3.91 3.68 -13.93
CA PHE A 28 -4.48 2.49 -13.30
C PHE A 28 -5.75 2.81 -12.50
N ARG A 29 -5.73 3.90 -11.72
CA ARG A 29 -6.90 4.42 -11.00
C ARG A 29 -8.05 4.74 -11.94
N ASP A 30 -7.75 5.44 -13.04
CA ASP A 30 -8.76 5.92 -13.99
C ASP A 30 -9.36 4.77 -14.82
N TYR A 31 -8.56 3.74 -15.13
CA TYR A 31 -9.02 2.53 -15.82
C TYR A 31 -10.00 1.70 -14.98
N PHE A 32 -9.78 1.56 -13.67
CA PHE A 32 -10.63 0.78 -12.73
C PHE A 32 -11.61 1.65 -11.91
N PRO A 33 -12.01 2.82 -12.42
CA PRO A 33 -12.58 3.97 -11.69
C PRO A 33 -12.41 4.00 -10.15
N ILE A 34 -11.18 3.85 -9.64
CA ILE A 34 -10.92 3.72 -8.20
C ILE A 34 -11.02 5.09 -7.50
N ARG A 35 -11.80 5.17 -6.42
CA ARG A 35 -11.97 6.40 -5.62
C ARG A 35 -11.73 6.13 -4.13
N LEU A 36 -11.07 7.09 -3.47
CA LEU A 36 -10.96 7.15 -2.01
C LEU A 36 -11.86 8.26 -1.46
N ILE A 37 -12.98 7.88 -0.87
CA ILE A 37 -13.94 8.81 -0.28
C ILE A 37 -13.67 8.89 1.22
N LYS A 38 -13.28 10.07 1.70
CA LYS A 38 -13.07 10.31 3.13
C LYS A 38 -14.41 10.67 3.77
N THR A 39 -14.87 9.84 4.69
CA THR A 39 -16.14 10.08 5.42
C THR A 39 -15.92 10.78 6.75
N HIS A 40 -14.76 10.55 7.40
CA HIS A 40 -14.44 11.11 8.71
C HIS A 40 -12.98 11.54 8.78
N ASN A 41 -12.70 12.48 9.69
CA ASN A 41 -11.33 12.81 10.07
C ASN A 41 -10.78 11.76 11.03
N LEU A 42 -9.52 11.37 10.81
CA LEU A 42 -8.79 10.46 11.68
C LEU A 42 -7.67 11.25 12.35
N LEU A 43 -7.46 11.00 13.64
CA LEU A 43 -6.42 11.68 14.43
C LEU A 43 -5.05 11.06 14.10
N PRO A 44 -4.05 11.84 13.67
CA PRO A 44 -2.75 11.30 13.30
C PRO A 44 -1.96 10.70 14.48
N SER A 45 -2.36 10.98 15.72
CA SER A 45 -1.75 10.46 16.94
C SER A 45 -2.24 9.06 17.34
N ARG A 46 -3.10 8.42 16.55
CA ARG A 46 -3.67 7.10 16.85
C ARG A 46 -3.35 6.09 15.74
N ASN A 47 -3.30 4.81 16.14
CA ASN A 47 -3.21 3.69 15.22
C ASN A 47 -4.61 3.21 14.84
N TYR A 48 -4.80 2.85 13.57
CA TYR A 48 -6.07 2.39 13.02
C TYR A 48 -5.88 1.07 12.27
N ILE A 49 -6.86 0.19 12.35
CA ILE A 49 -6.98 -1.00 11.52
C ILE A 49 -8.13 -0.75 10.54
N PHE A 50 -7.84 -0.81 9.25
CA PHE A 50 -8.84 -0.66 8.19
C PHE A 50 -9.24 -2.04 7.66
N GLY A 51 -10.54 -2.33 7.67
CA GLY A 51 -11.09 -3.45 6.91
C GLY A 51 -11.29 -3.08 5.45
N TYR A 52 -11.07 -4.02 4.54
CA TYR A 52 -11.30 -3.84 3.10
C TYR A 52 -12.11 -5.00 2.53
N HIS A 53 -13.27 -4.69 1.94
CA HIS A 53 -14.17 -5.66 1.31
C HIS A 53 -15.04 -4.95 0.24
N PRO A 54 -15.39 -5.61 -0.88
CA PRO A 54 -14.95 -6.94 -1.31
C PRO A 54 -13.51 -6.94 -1.85
N HIS A 55 -12.83 -8.08 -1.73
CA HIS A 55 -11.54 -8.29 -2.38
C HIS A 55 -11.67 -9.35 -3.48
N GLY A 56 -11.17 -9.02 -4.67
CA GLY A 56 -10.88 -10.02 -5.70
C GLY A 56 -9.44 -10.54 -5.54
N ILE A 57 -9.05 -11.51 -6.37
CA ILE A 57 -7.70 -12.10 -6.36
C ILE A 57 -6.61 -11.01 -6.44
N PHE A 58 -6.84 -9.95 -7.21
CA PHE A 58 -5.82 -8.94 -7.51
C PHE A 58 -5.92 -7.64 -6.67
N CYS A 59 -6.85 -7.52 -5.71
CA CYS A 59 -6.95 -6.41 -4.75
C CYS A 59 -6.71 -4.98 -5.29
N PHE A 60 -7.10 -4.68 -6.54
CA PHE A 60 -6.73 -3.44 -7.24
C PHE A 60 -7.09 -2.16 -6.49
N GLY A 61 -8.30 -2.10 -5.92
CA GLY A 61 -8.76 -0.98 -5.11
C GLY A 61 -7.91 -0.74 -3.87
N ALA A 62 -7.57 -1.80 -3.14
CA ALA A 62 -6.73 -1.71 -1.95
C ALA A 62 -5.29 -1.29 -2.30
N PHE A 63 -4.71 -1.89 -3.33
CA PHE A 63 -3.36 -1.53 -3.79
C PHE A 63 -3.31 -0.06 -4.24
N CYS A 64 -4.25 0.38 -5.07
CA CYS A 64 -4.29 1.75 -5.56
C CYS A 64 -4.45 2.75 -4.40
N ASN A 65 -5.36 2.49 -3.45
CA ASN A 65 -5.65 3.41 -2.36
C ASN A 65 -4.59 3.47 -1.24
N PHE A 66 -3.99 2.32 -0.90
CA PHE A 66 -3.11 2.21 0.27
C PHE A 66 -1.65 1.96 -0.10
N GLY A 67 -1.41 1.29 -1.24
CA GLY A 67 -0.08 1.01 -1.79
C GLY A 67 0.51 2.15 -2.62
N THR A 68 -0.32 3.02 -3.21
CA THR A 68 0.15 4.14 -4.07
C THR A 68 -0.31 5.50 -3.54
N GLU A 69 0.03 6.59 -4.24
CA GLU A 69 -0.51 7.94 -4.00
C GLU A 69 -1.56 8.37 -5.04
N ALA A 70 -2.01 7.48 -5.94
CA ALA A 70 -2.90 7.84 -7.05
C ALA A 70 -4.24 8.45 -6.61
N THR A 71 -4.77 8.05 -5.46
CA THR A 71 -5.99 8.61 -4.86
C THR A 71 -5.73 9.65 -3.77
N GLY A 72 -4.45 10.01 -3.56
CA GLY A 72 -4.02 11.07 -2.64
C GLY A 72 -4.27 10.74 -1.17
N PHE A 73 -3.99 9.50 -0.73
CA PHE A 73 -4.20 9.09 0.66
C PHE A 73 -3.50 10.03 1.64
N SER A 74 -2.22 10.34 1.40
CA SER A 74 -1.42 11.22 2.27
C SER A 74 -2.02 12.62 2.42
N LYS A 75 -2.69 13.13 1.37
CA LYS A 75 -3.39 14.43 1.39
C LYS A 75 -4.71 14.35 2.16
N LYS A 76 -5.45 13.24 2.04
CA LYS A 76 -6.75 13.05 2.73
C LYS A 76 -6.57 12.76 4.22
N PHE A 77 -5.52 12.05 4.59
CA PHE A 77 -5.18 11.63 5.95
C PHE A 77 -3.74 12.03 6.30
N PRO A 78 -3.46 13.33 6.47
CA PRO A 78 -2.13 13.81 6.79
C PRO A 78 -1.64 13.22 8.11
N GLY A 79 -0.37 12.82 8.16
CA GLY A 79 0.24 12.18 9.33
C GLY A 79 -0.08 10.69 9.50
N ILE A 80 -1.01 10.12 8.72
CA ILE A 80 -1.33 8.69 8.77
C ILE A 80 -0.54 7.96 7.68
N LYS A 81 0.20 6.92 8.09
CA LYS A 81 0.98 6.07 7.19
C LYS A 81 0.23 4.75 6.96
N PRO A 82 -0.43 4.55 5.80
CA PRO A 82 -1.08 3.28 5.51
C PRO A 82 -0.04 2.23 5.16
N SER A 83 -0.28 1.01 5.64
CA SER A 83 0.41 -0.21 5.22
C SER A 83 -0.64 -1.24 4.85
N LEU A 84 -0.55 -1.80 3.65
CA LEU A 84 -1.49 -2.81 3.17
C LEU A 84 -0.94 -4.20 3.52
N ALA A 85 -1.75 -5.04 4.17
CA ALA A 85 -1.40 -6.43 4.43
C ALA A 85 -1.76 -7.32 3.24
N THR A 86 -0.91 -8.30 2.92
CA THR A 86 -1.17 -9.34 1.90
C THR A 86 -0.54 -10.67 2.34
N LEU A 87 -0.80 -11.75 1.59
CA LEU A 87 -0.30 -13.08 1.94
C LEU A 87 1.23 -13.09 2.10
N ALA A 88 1.71 -13.57 3.25
CA ALA A 88 3.14 -13.68 3.57
C ALA A 88 3.97 -14.45 2.52
N GLY A 89 3.34 -15.38 1.79
CA GLY A 89 3.96 -16.11 0.68
C GLY A 89 4.49 -15.21 -0.44
N ASN A 90 3.85 -14.06 -0.70
CA ASN A 90 4.28 -13.10 -1.72
C ASN A 90 5.69 -12.54 -1.46
N PHE A 91 6.14 -12.55 -0.20
CA PHE A 91 7.44 -12.03 0.22
C PHE A 91 8.57 -13.06 0.14
N ARG A 92 8.30 -14.29 -0.33
CA ARG A 92 9.34 -15.30 -0.56
C ARG A 92 10.01 -15.17 -1.93
N PHE A 93 9.35 -14.50 -2.89
CA PHE A 93 9.88 -14.27 -4.22
C PHE A 93 10.72 -12.98 -4.26
N PRO A 94 12.02 -13.02 -4.61
CA PRO A 94 12.93 -11.89 -4.38
C PRO A 94 12.48 -10.55 -4.98
N ILE A 95 12.09 -10.54 -6.26
CA ILE A 95 11.73 -9.31 -6.97
C ILE A 95 10.34 -8.81 -6.54
N LEU A 96 9.37 -9.72 -6.47
CA LEU A 96 8.00 -9.38 -6.04
C LEU A 96 7.99 -8.81 -4.61
N ARG A 97 8.77 -9.41 -3.70
CA ARG A 97 8.95 -8.95 -2.33
C ARG A 97 9.36 -7.48 -2.27
N ASP A 98 10.43 -7.11 -2.97
CA ASP A 98 10.95 -5.75 -2.96
C ASP A 98 9.98 -4.76 -3.62
N TYR A 99 9.29 -5.20 -4.68
CA TYR A 99 8.24 -4.42 -5.31
C TYR A 99 7.05 -4.15 -4.37
N LEU A 100 6.56 -5.15 -3.66
CA LEU A 100 5.48 -4.99 -2.68
C LEU A 100 5.89 -4.08 -1.51
N MET A 101 7.10 -4.29 -0.98
CA MET A 101 7.67 -3.43 0.06
C MET A 101 7.81 -1.98 -0.38
N SER A 102 8.10 -1.71 -1.66
CA SER A 102 8.17 -0.35 -2.20
C SER A 102 6.82 0.40 -2.10
N GLY A 103 5.70 -0.33 -2.18
CA GLY A 103 4.36 0.18 -1.91
C GLY A 103 4.04 0.38 -0.42
N GLY A 104 4.90 -0.09 0.49
CA GLY A 104 4.62 -0.16 1.93
C GLY A 104 3.70 -1.33 2.31
N ILE A 105 3.70 -2.38 1.49
CA ILE A 105 2.89 -3.59 1.71
C ILE A 105 3.66 -4.53 2.64
N CYS A 106 2.94 -5.15 3.57
CA CYS A 106 3.47 -6.06 4.59
C CYS A 106 2.81 -7.46 4.51
N PRO A 107 3.47 -8.49 5.07
CA PRO A 107 2.87 -9.81 5.29
C PRO A 107 1.65 -9.81 6.21
#